data_AF-A0A060ZBE4-F1
#
_entry.id   AF-A0A060ZBE4-F1
#
_cell.length_a   1.000
_cell.length_b   1.000
_cell.length_c   1.000
_cell.angle_alpha   90.00
_cell.angle_beta   90.00
_cell.angle_gamma   90.00
#
_symmetry.space_group_name_H-M   'P 1'
#
loop_
_entity.id
_entity.type
_entity.pdbx_description
1 polymer ?
#
loop_
_entity_poly.entity_id
_entity_poly.type
_entity_poly.pdbx_seq_one_letter_code
_entity_poly.pdbx_strand_id
1 'polypeptide(L)'
;LLEKSRVSFQLPDERGYHIFFQMMTGHKPEIVEMSLITTNPYDFPMCSQGQITVASINDKEELDATDDAIGILGFTNEEKMGIYKLTGAVLHHGNLHFKQKQREEQAEPDGTEGESHSLIYNM
;
A
#
# COMPACT_ATOMS: atom_id res chain seq x y z
N LEU A 1 -13.41 -0.08 -18.84
CA LEU A 1 -11.95 0.17 -18.94
C LEU A 1 -11.46 0.54 -17.55
N LEU A 2 -10.37 -0.05 -17.06
CA LEU A 2 -9.82 0.22 -15.73
C LEU A 2 -9.00 1.52 -15.72
N GLU A 3 -9.19 2.38 -14.71
CA GLU A 3 -8.47 3.66 -14.55
C GLU A 3 -7.08 3.45 -13.92
N LYS A 4 -6.13 2.96 -14.71
CA LYS A 4 -4.77 2.61 -14.24
C LYS A 4 -4.02 3.76 -13.56
N SER A 5 -4.27 5.01 -13.95
CA SER A 5 -3.63 6.20 -13.36
C SER A 5 -3.90 6.36 -11.86
N ARG A 6 -5.06 5.90 -11.38
CA ARG A 6 -5.48 6.03 -9.97
C ARG A 6 -4.55 5.30 -9.00
N VAL A 7 -3.78 4.33 -9.49
CA VAL A 7 -2.79 3.58 -8.69
C VAL A 7 -1.58 4.44 -8.32
N SER A 8 -1.16 5.37 -9.20
CA SER A 8 0.07 6.16 -9.03
C SER A 8 -0.17 7.66 -8.87
N PHE A 9 -1.42 8.11 -9.05
CA PHE A 9 -1.79 9.52 -9.01
C PHE A 9 -3.21 9.72 -8.51
N GLN A 10 -3.42 10.76 -7.71
CA GLN A 10 -4.75 11.19 -7.24
C GLN A 10 -4.84 12.72 -7.32
N LEU A 11 -6.00 13.24 -7.73
CA LEU A 11 -6.30 14.66 -7.56
C LEU A 11 -6.52 14.99 -6.08
N PRO A 12 -6.38 16.27 -5.65
CA PRO A 12 -6.48 16.65 -4.24
C PRO A 12 -7.77 16.21 -3.54
N ASP A 13 -8.89 16.21 -4.24
CA ASP A 13 -10.21 15.83 -3.71
C ASP A 13 -10.57 14.37 -4.00
N GLU A 14 -9.65 13.59 -4.57
CA GLU A 14 -9.84 12.18 -4.89
C GLU A 14 -9.00 11.28 -3.98
N ARG A 15 -9.42 10.03 -3.90
CA ARG A 15 -8.71 8.96 -3.20
C ARG A 15 -8.28 7.87 -4.19
N GLY A 16 -7.22 7.14 -3.83
CA GLY A 16 -6.83 5.92 -4.53
C GLY A 16 -7.88 4.81 -4.39
N TYR A 17 -7.57 3.61 -4.89
CA TYR A 17 -8.45 2.45 -4.68
C TYR A 17 -8.58 2.10 -3.18
N HIS A 18 -9.78 1.69 -2.77
CA HIS A 18 -10.11 1.42 -1.36
C HIS A 18 -9.18 0.40 -0.70
N ILE A 19 -8.74 -0.62 -1.45
CA ILE A 19 -7.95 -1.73 -0.93
C ILE A 19 -6.67 -1.27 -0.21
N PHE A 20 -6.01 -0.21 -0.69
CA PHE A 20 -4.80 0.32 -0.03
C PHE A 20 -5.10 0.74 1.41
N PHE A 21 -6.21 1.44 1.61
CA PHE A 21 -6.55 1.99 2.91
C PHE A 21 -7.24 0.97 3.82
N GLN A 22 -8.03 0.07 3.24
CA GLN A 22 -8.55 -1.11 3.94
C GLN A 22 -7.41 -1.91 4.58
N MET A 23 -6.36 -2.23 3.80
CA MET A 23 -5.19 -2.95 4.31
C MET A 23 -4.42 -2.17 5.40
N MET A 24 -4.31 -0.84 5.26
CA MET A 24 -3.61 0.02 6.21
C MET A 24 -4.39 0.33 7.50
N THR A 25 -5.63 -0.17 7.66
CA THR A 25 -6.40 0.04 8.89
C THR A 25 -5.81 -0.65 10.12
N GLY A 26 -4.97 -1.68 9.93
CA GLY A 26 -4.49 -2.54 11.01
C GLY A 26 -5.57 -3.43 11.65
N HIS A 27 -6.77 -3.48 11.07
CA HIS A 27 -7.89 -4.30 11.59
C HIS A 27 -7.62 -5.80 11.50
N LYS A 28 -6.89 -6.22 10.45
CA LYS A 28 -6.30 -7.55 10.29
C LYS A 28 -4.77 -7.41 10.31
N PRO A 29 -4.12 -7.42 11.49
CA PRO A 29 -2.69 -7.14 11.62
C PRO A 29 -1.80 -8.04 10.76
N GLU A 30 -2.22 -9.28 10.52
CA GLU A 30 -1.51 -10.24 9.68
C GLU A 30 -1.34 -9.75 8.23
N ILE A 31 -2.27 -8.92 7.72
CA ILE A 31 -2.17 -8.31 6.39
C ILE A 31 -1.07 -7.26 6.36
N VAL A 32 -1.00 -6.43 7.40
CA VAL A 32 0.04 -5.40 7.54
C VAL A 32 1.42 -6.06 7.64
N GLU A 33 1.55 -7.06 8.51
CA GLU A 33 2.78 -7.80 8.73
C GLU A 33 3.25 -8.54 7.47
N MET A 34 2.39 -9.33 6.83
CA MET A 34 2.81 -10.14 5.67
C MET A 34 3.15 -9.31 4.43
N SER A 35 2.56 -8.12 4.31
CA SER A 35 2.79 -7.18 3.21
C SER A 35 3.90 -6.16 3.53
N LEU A 36 4.45 -6.19 4.74
CA LEU A 36 5.49 -5.28 5.23
C LEU A 36 5.10 -3.80 5.10
N ILE A 37 3.83 -3.47 5.25
CA ILE A 37 3.34 -2.09 5.16
C ILE A 37 3.16 -1.49 6.56
N THR A 38 2.99 -0.17 6.65
CA THR A 38 2.61 0.52 7.89
C THR A 38 1.12 0.82 7.90
N THR A 39 0.60 1.33 9.02
CA THR A 39 -0.79 1.82 9.12
C THR A 39 -0.92 3.31 8.83
N ASN A 40 0.16 3.98 8.40
CA ASN A 40 0.15 5.40 8.04
C ASN A 40 0.21 5.55 6.51
N PRO A 41 -0.90 5.94 5.85
CA PRO A 41 -0.93 6.06 4.39
C PRO A 41 0.08 7.05 3.80
N TYR A 42 0.52 8.04 4.59
CA TYR A 42 1.54 9.01 4.15
C TYR A 42 2.94 8.41 4.01
N ASP A 43 3.16 7.19 4.51
CA ASP A 43 4.41 6.46 4.27
C ASP A 43 4.46 5.91 2.82
N PHE A 44 3.38 6.03 2.03
CA PHE A 44 3.28 5.52 0.65
C PHE A 44 2.78 6.61 -0.32
N PRO A 45 3.67 7.45 -0.89
CA PRO A 45 3.30 8.62 -1.69
C PRO A 45 2.45 8.32 -2.92
N MET A 46 2.53 7.12 -3.50
CA MET A 46 1.72 6.76 -4.66
C MET A 46 0.22 6.66 -4.37
N CYS A 47 -0.19 6.46 -3.11
CA CYS A 47 -1.61 6.41 -2.74
C CYS A 47 -2.07 7.58 -1.85
N SER A 48 -1.17 8.51 -1.49
CA SER A 48 -1.43 9.57 -0.51
C SER A 48 -1.36 10.99 -1.07
N GLN A 49 -1.54 11.18 -2.39
CA GLN A 49 -1.50 12.50 -3.03
C GLN A 49 -2.79 13.30 -2.84
N GLY A 50 -3.91 12.60 -2.62
CA GLY A 50 -5.22 13.20 -2.39
C GLY A 50 -5.77 12.87 -1.00
N GLN A 51 -7.07 12.58 -0.95
CA GLN A 51 -7.77 12.23 0.28
C GLN A 51 -7.38 10.84 0.80
N ILE A 52 -7.23 10.72 2.12
CA ILE A 52 -6.90 9.45 2.79
C ILE A 52 -8.13 8.80 3.40
N THR A 53 -9.11 9.59 3.81
CA THR A 53 -10.34 9.14 4.48
C THR A 53 -11.55 9.69 3.77
N VAL A 54 -12.66 8.95 3.79
CA VAL A 54 -13.95 9.39 3.25
C VAL A 54 -15.00 9.22 4.35
N ALA A 55 -15.72 10.29 4.70
CA ALA A 55 -16.59 10.32 5.88
C ALA A 55 -17.70 9.24 5.89
N SER A 56 -18.14 8.79 4.73
CA SER A 56 -19.19 7.77 4.58
C SER A 56 -18.66 6.33 4.54
N ILE A 57 -17.35 6.11 4.68
CA ILE A 57 -16.72 4.79 4.50
C ILE A 57 -16.02 4.38 5.78
N ASN A 58 -16.32 3.16 6.26
CA ASN A 58 -15.57 2.50 7.31
C ASN A 58 -14.63 1.45 6.70
N ASP A 59 -13.38 1.81 6.45
CA ASP A 59 -12.41 0.92 5.78
C ASP A 59 -12.14 -0.40 6.54
N LYS A 60 -12.47 -0.49 7.84
CA LYS A 60 -12.34 -1.73 8.63
C LYS A 60 -13.43 -2.74 8.26
N GLU A 61 -14.68 -2.28 8.25
CA GLU A 61 -15.83 -3.10 7.84
C GLU A 61 -15.71 -3.51 6.37
N GLU A 62 -15.24 -2.60 5.52
CA GLU A 62 -15.01 -2.89 4.11
C GLU A 62 -13.87 -3.91 3.90
N LEU A 63 -12.85 -3.93 4.76
CA LEU A 63 -11.80 -4.97 4.71
C LEU A 63 -12.37 -6.35 5.04
N ASP A 64 -13.21 -6.46 6.07
CA ASP A 64 -13.87 -7.73 6.42
C ASP A 64 -14.74 -8.22 5.26
N ALA A 65 -15.57 -7.35 4.68
CA ALA A 65 -16.39 -7.70 3.53
C ALA A 65 -15.56 -8.14 2.31
N THR A 66 -14.44 -7.47 2.06
CA THR A 66 -13.52 -7.82 0.95
C THR A 66 -12.85 -9.17 1.19
N ASP A 67 -12.35 -9.42 2.40
CA ASP A 67 -11.67 -10.67 2.78
C ASP A 67 -12.64 -11.88 2.70
N ASP A 68 -13.88 -11.69 3.16
CA ASP A 68 -14.95 -12.69 3.07
C ASP A 68 -15.35 -12.95 1.62
N ALA A 69 -15.49 -11.90 0.81
CA ALA A 69 -15.85 -12.02 -0.60
C ALA A 69 -14.81 -12.84 -1.39
N ILE A 70 -13.52 -12.65 -1.13
CA ILE A 70 -12.45 -13.45 -1.76
C ILE A 70 -12.63 -14.95 -1.42
N GLY A 71 -12.96 -15.27 -0.17
CA GLY A 71 -13.25 -16.65 0.25
C GLY A 71 -14.49 -17.24 -0.42
N ILE A 72 -15.59 -16.47 -0.49
CA ILE A 72 -16.85 -16.88 -1.14
C ILE A 72 -16.64 -17.17 -2.63
N LEU A 73 -15.76 -16.41 -3.30
CA LEU A 73 -15.42 -16.60 -4.71
C LEU A 73 -14.51 -17.82 -4.94
N GLY A 74 -14.10 -18.54 -3.89
CA GLY A 74 -13.39 -19.81 -3.99
C GLY A 74 -11.87 -19.69 -4.08
N PHE A 75 -11.30 -18.52 -3.82
CA PHE A 75 -9.85 -18.38 -3.71
C PHE A 75 -9.34 -19.11 -2.48
N THR A 76 -8.20 -19.78 -2.64
CA THR A 76 -7.48 -20.37 -1.51
C THR A 76 -6.89 -19.29 -0.61
N ASN A 77 -6.56 -19.66 0.63
CA ASN A 77 -5.85 -18.74 1.54
C ASN A 77 -4.50 -18.30 0.96
N GLU A 78 -3.80 -19.17 0.23
CA GLU A 78 -2.51 -18.83 -0.39
C GLU A 78 -2.68 -17.77 -1.48
N GLU A 79 -3.66 -17.92 -2.36
CA GLU A 79 -3.96 -16.92 -3.40
C GLU A 79 -4.39 -15.59 -2.78
N LYS A 80 -5.24 -15.64 -1.74
CA LYS A 80 -5.67 -14.45 -1.01
C LYS A 80 -4.49 -13.70 -0.39
N MET A 81 -3.58 -14.41 0.29
CA MET A 81 -2.34 -13.82 0.81
C MET A 81 -1.47 -13.27 -0.32
N GLY A 82 -1.41 -13.95 -1.47
CA GLY A 82 -0.73 -13.48 -2.67
C GLY A 82 -1.29 -12.15 -3.19
N ILE A 83 -2.62 -11.99 -3.21
CA ILE A 83 -3.30 -10.74 -3.60
C ILE A 83 -2.88 -9.60 -2.67
N TYR A 84 -2.90 -9.81 -1.35
CA TYR A 84 -2.48 -8.78 -0.40
C TYR A 84 -1.00 -8.43 -0.53
N LYS A 85 -0.12 -9.43 -0.69
CA LYS A 85 1.32 -9.20 -0.88
C LYS A 85 1.62 -8.42 -2.16
N LEU A 86 0.99 -8.77 -3.27
CA LEU A 86 1.15 -8.05 -4.53
C LEU A 86 0.62 -6.61 -4.42
N THR A 87 -0.49 -6.41 -3.70
CA THR A 87 -1.03 -5.07 -3.44
C THR A 87 -0.08 -4.24 -2.59
N GLY A 88 0.51 -4.81 -1.53
CA GLY A 88 1.55 -4.17 -0.72
C GLY A 88 2.82 -3.86 -1.53
N ALA A 89 3.23 -4.76 -2.43
CA ALA A 89 4.37 -4.54 -3.32
C ALA A 89 4.17 -3.32 -4.23
N VAL A 90 2.94 -3.04 -4.67
CA VAL A 90 2.62 -1.82 -5.43
C VAL A 90 2.82 -0.56 -4.59
N LEU A 91 2.46 -0.58 -3.30
CA LEU A 91 2.72 0.54 -2.39
C LEU A 91 4.24 0.78 -2.23
N HIS A 92 4.99 -0.28 -1.94
CA HIS A 92 6.45 -0.22 -1.81
C HIS A 92 7.18 0.25 -3.07
N HIS A 93 6.67 -0.13 -4.24
CA HIS A 93 7.23 0.34 -5.51
C HIS A 93 7.22 1.88 -5.63
N GLY A 94 6.23 2.53 -5.00
CA GLY A 94 6.16 3.99 -4.92
C GLY A 94 7.22 4.65 -4.05
N ASN A 95 7.86 3.89 -3.16
CA ASN A 95 8.90 4.36 -2.24
C ASN A 95 10.32 4.08 -2.75
N LEU A 96 10.47 3.45 -3.92
CA LEU A 96 11.79 3.17 -4.46
C LEU A 96 12.47 4.46 -4.89
N HIS A 97 13.52 4.83 -4.16
CA HIS A 97 14.37 5.98 -4.46
C HIS A 97 15.64 5.56 -5.19
N PHE A 98 15.99 6.34 -6.20
CA PHE A 98 17.18 6.15 -7.01
C PHE A 98 17.96 7.45 -7.07
N LYS A 99 19.28 7.35 -6.99
CA LYS A 99 20.20 8.46 -7.22
C LYS A 99 20.99 8.24 -8.50
N GLN A 100 21.53 9.31 -9.05
CA GLN A 100 22.47 9.21 -10.15
C GLN A 100 23.83 8.72 -9.62
N LYS A 101 24.38 7.70 -10.28
CA LYS A 101 25.72 7.21 -9.99
C LYS A 101 26.75 8.29 -10.33
N GLN A 102 27.74 8.47 -9.45
CA GLN A 102 28.68 9.58 -9.56
C GLN A 102 29.42 9.57 -10.91
N ARG A 103 29.34 10.68 -11.67
CA ARG A 103 29.97 10.87 -12.99
C ARG A 103 29.46 9.94 -14.10
N GLU A 104 28.34 9.26 -13.91
CA GLU A 104 27.69 8.41 -14.92
C GLU A 104 26.25 8.87 -15.15
N GLU A 105 25.62 8.51 -16.27
CA GLU A 105 24.18 8.77 -16.53
C GLU A 105 23.27 7.64 -15.99
N GLN A 106 23.84 6.63 -15.34
CA GLN A 106 23.13 5.50 -14.78
C GLN A 106 22.55 5.83 -13.39
N ALA A 107 21.33 5.35 -13.12
CA ALA A 107 20.74 5.39 -11.78
C ALA A 107 21.17 4.16 -10.94
N GLU A 108 21.30 4.36 -9.64
CA GLU A 108 21.51 3.31 -8.65
C GLU A 108 20.54 3.50 -7.47
N PRO A 109 20.20 2.44 -6.72
CA PRO A 109 19.35 2.57 -5.53
C PRO A 109 19.96 3.56 -4.53
N ASP A 110 19.14 4.46 -3.97
CA ASP A 110 19.62 5.48 -3.03
C ASP A 110 19.86 4.95 -1.60
N GLY A 111 19.67 3.64 -1.38
CA GLY A 111 19.73 2.99 -0.08
C GLY A 111 18.45 3.18 0.74
N THR A 112 18.30 2.40 1.81
CA THR A 112 17.10 2.41 2.70
C THR A 112 17.44 2.77 4.15
N GLU A 113 18.66 3.28 4.39
CA GLU A 113 19.22 3.50 5.73
C GLU A 113 18.44 4.55 6.54
N GLY A 114 17.72 5.47 5.89
CA GLY A 114 16.85 6.46 6.55
C GLY A 114 15.43 5.98 6.89
N GLU A 115 14.92 4.96 6.18
CA GLU A 115 13.54 4.46 6.35
C GLU A 115 13.46 3.32 7.37
N SER A 116 14.56 2.62 7.60
CA SER A 116 14.64 1.50 8.54
C SER A 116 14.47 1.94 10.01
N HIS A 117 14.66 3.22 10.32
CA HIS A 117 14.56 3.72 11.69
C HIS A 117 13.11 3.87 12.21
N SER A 118 12.10 3.99 11.34
CA SER A 118 10.69 4.07 11.76
C SER A 118 10.04 2.70 11.94
N LEU A 119 10.55 1.66 11.28
CA LEU A 119 9.98 0.31 11.31
C LEU A 119 10.36 -0.50 12.55
N ILE A 120 11.45 -0.17 13.24
CA ILE A 120 11.99 -0.97 14.35
C ILE A 120 11.62 -0.37 15.72
N TYR A 121 11.26 0.91 15.80
CA TYR A 121 11.06 1.61 17.09
C TYR A 121 9.60 1.70 17.58
N ASN A 122 8.64 1.14 16.84
CA ASN A 122 7.21 1.13 17.24
C ASN A 122 6.67 -0.29 17.55
N MET A 123 7.55 -1.26 17.82
CA MET A 123 7.19 -2.57 18.39
C MET A 123 7.42 -2.60 19.90
#